data_AF-A0AAW6R3U3-F1
#
_entry.id   AF-A0AAW6R3U3-F1
#
_cell.length_a   1.000
_cell.length_b   1.000
_cell.length_c   1.000
_cell.angle_alpha   90.00
_cell.angle_beta   90.00
_cell.angle_gamma   90.00
#
_symmetry.space_group_name_H-M   'P 1'
#
loop_
_entity.id
_entity.type
_entity.pdbx_description
1 polymer ?
#
loop_
_entity_poly.entity_id
_entity_poly.type
_entity_poly.pdbx_seq_one_letter_code
_entity_poly.pdbx_strand_id
1 'polypeptide(L)' 'LVSAEVRENPGIYPPADVRAKLFTLKVQDPKIDRVRTRAWTKVKSGK' A
#
# COMPACT_ATOMS: atom_id res chain seq x y z
N LEU A 1 -27.75 -4.03 3.62
CA LEU A 1 -26.53 -4.89 3.67
C LEU A 1 -25.68 -4.60 2.45
N VAL A 2 -24.36 -4.80 2.53
CA VAL A 2 -23.44 -4.68 1.37
C VAL A 2 -23.74 -5.80 0.36
N SER A 3 -23.52 -5.56 -0.94
CA SER A 3 -23.77 -6.55 -2.00
C SER A 3 -22.88 -7.80 -1.85
N ALA A 4 -23.39 -8.94 -2.31
CA ALA A 4 -22.66 -10.21 -2.26
C ALA A 4 -21.35 -10.14 -3.06
N GLU A 5 -21.37 -9.49 -4.22
CA GLU A 5 -20.17 -9.29 -5.05
C GLU A 5 -19.05 -8.58 -4.29
N VAL A 6 -19.37 -7.60 -3.44
CA VAL A 6 -18.37 -6.85 -2.68
C VAL A 6 -17.91 -7.62 -1.45
N ARG A 7 -18.83 -8.24 -0.71
CA ARG A 7 -18.50 -8.90 0.57
C ARG A 7 -17.67 -10.18 0.36
N GLU A 8 -17.89 -10.90 -0.74
CA GLU A 8 -17.18 -12.13 -1.06
C GLU A 8 -15.89 -11.89 -1.85
N ASN A 9 -15.56 -10.63 -2.20
CA ASN A 9 -14.37 -10.31 -2.96
C ASN A 9 -13.11 -10.35 -2.07
N PRO A 10 -12.17 -11.29 -2.29
CA PRO A 10 -10.98 -11.43 -1.46
C PRO A 10 -9.96 -10.29 -1.65
N GLY A 11 -10.08 -9.47 -2.70
CA GLY A 11 -9.30 -8.25 -2.85
C GLY A 11 -9.77 -7.11 -1.95
N ILE A 12 -11.04 -7.13 -1.55
CA ILE A 12 -11.65 -6.14 -0.64
C ILE A 12 -11.63 -6.64 0.80
N TYR A 13 -12.08 -7.88 1.02
CA TYR A 13 -12.06 -8.56 2.32
C TYR A 13 -11.08 -9.74 2.26
N PRO A 14 -9.77 -9.47 2.37
CA PRO A 14 -8.75 -10.50 2.25
C PRO A 14 -8.88 -11.58 3.32
N PRO A 15 -8.55 -12.84 2.98
CA PRO A 15 -8.44 -13.94 3.94
C PRO A 15 -7.43 -13.64 5.06
N ALA A 16 -7.53 -14.37 6.18
CA ALA A 16 -6.76 -14.08 7.39
C ALA A 16 -5.24 -14.15 7.19
N ASP A 17 -4.77 -15.11 6.38
CA ASP A 17 -3.36 -15.30 6.05
C ASP A 17 -2.80 -14.16 5.18
N VAL A 18 -3.62 -13.56 4.30
CA VAL A 18 -3.27 -12.37 3.53
C VAL A 18 -3.24 -11.15 4.45
N ARG A 19 -4.25 -10.97 5.31
CA ARG A 19 -4.29 -9.87 6.28
C ARG A 19 -3.08 -9.85 7.21
N ALA A 20 -2.61 -11.02 7.64
CA ALA A 20 -1.44 -11.15 8.51
C ALA A 20 -0.14 -10.62 7.88
N LYS A 21 -0.07 -10.50 6.54
CA LYS A 21 1.10 -9.99 5.80
C LYS A 21 1.02 -8.49 5.53
N LEU A 22 -0.14 -7.86 5.75
CA LEU A 22 -0.31 -6.43 5.55
C LEU A 22 0.35 -5.66 6.70
N PHE A 23 0.91 -4.50 6.38
CA PHE A 23 1.51 -3.61 7.36
C PHE A 23 1.05 -2.18 7.14
N THR A 24 0.94 -1.43 8.24
CA THR A 24 0.67 0.00 8.19
C THR A 24 1.94 0.77 7.88
N LEU A 25 1.81 1.84 7.10
CA LEU A 25 2.92 2.75 6.86
C LEU A 25 3.15 3.59 8.13
N LYS A 26 4.39 3.55 8.63
CA LYS A 26 4.82 4.42 9.72
C LYS A 26 5.25 5.77 9.16
N VAL A 27 4.97 6.85 9.91
CA VAL A 27 5.56 8.17 9.65
C VAL A 27 7.08 8.04 9.71
N GLN A 28 7.77 8.60 8.73
CA GLN A 28 9.22 8.57 8.64
C GLN A 28 9.81 9.94 9.00
N ASP A 29 11.10 9.96 9.31
CA ASP A 29 11.83 11.22 9.40
C ASP A 29 11.82 11.95 8.04
N PRO A 30 11.70 13.29 8.01
CA PRO A 30 11.72 14.07 6.78
C PRO A 30 12.89 13.78 5.84
N LYS A 31 14.05 13.37 6.36
CA LYS A 31 15.21 12.96 5.56
C LYS A 31 14.92 11.72 4.71
N ILE A 32 14.25 10.72 5.28
CA ILE A 32 13.91 9.48 4.58
C ILE A 32 12.85 9.74 3.52
N ASP A 33 11.84 10.55 3.83
CA ASP A 33 10.80 10.90 2.85
C ASP A 33 11.38 11.64 1.65
N ARG A 34 12.30 12.58 1.85
CA ARG A 34 13.01 13.25 0.75
C ARG A 34 13.76 12.27 -0.16
N VAL A 35 14.39 11.24 0.42
CA VAL A 35 15.07 10.19 -0.36
C VAL A 35 14.07 9.41 -1.21
N ARG A 36 12.95 8.97 -0.61
CA ARG A 36 11.88 8.26 -1.33
C ARG A 36 11.32 9.10 -2.49
N THR A 37 11.03 10.38 -2.25
CA THR A 37 10.52 11.30 -3.29
C THR A 37 11.50 11.44 -4.45
N ARG A 38 12.80 11.65 -4.18
CA ARG A 38 13.82 11.77 -5.24
C ARG A 38 13.96 10.49 -6.05
N ALA A 39 14.00 9.34 -5.38
CA ALA A 39 14.05 8.03 -6.04
C ALA A 39 12.83 7.84 -6.96
N TRP A 40 11.64 8.22 -6.49
CA TRP A 40 10.43 8.14 -7.29
C TRP A 40 10.43 9.07 -8.50
N THR A 41 10.93 10.30 -8.35
CA THR A 41 11.10 11.23 -9.48
C THR A 41 12.04 10.65 -10.53
N LYS A 42 13.13 10.01 -10.11
CA LYS A 42 14.08 9.33 -11.00
C LYS A 42 13.37 8.22 -11.79
N VAL A 43 12.67 7.32 -11.10
CA VAL A 43 11.86 6.24 -11.72
C VAL A 43 10.87 6.80 -12.74
N LYS A 44 10.07 7.81 -12.35
CA LYS A 44 9.05 8.39 -13.24
C LYS A 44 9.62 9.15 -14.44
N SER A 45 10.82 9.73 -14.30
CA SER A 45 11.46 10.49 -15.37
C SER A 45 12.34 9.64 -16.29
N GLY A 46 12.48 8.34 -16.02
CA GLY A 46 13.33 7.43 -16.80
C GLY A 46 14.82 7.75 -16.72
N LYS A 47 15.26 8.48 -15.67
CA LYS A 47 16.66 8.84 -15.43
C LYS A 47 17.35 7.85 -14.51
#